data_AF-A0AA88YFQ0-F1
#
_entry.id   AF-A0AA88YFQ0-F1
#
_cell.length_a   1.000
_cell.length_b   1.000
_cell.length_c   1.000
_cell.angle_alpha   90.00
_cell.angle_beta   90.00
_cell.angle_gamma   90.00
#
_symmetry.space_group_name_H-M   'P 1'
#
loop_
_entity.id
_entity.type
_entity.pdbx_description
1 polymer ?
#
loop_
_entity_poly.entity_id
_entity_poly.type
_entity_poly.pdbx_seq_one_letter_code
_entity_poly.pdbx_strand_id
1 'polypeptide(L)' 'MNNNSQSDLFNKHFPVTEGTFIFGQVPMFEIDSKPIAQTGAMTRYIARKAGIYGSTDDDKAM' A
#
# COMPACT_ATOMS: atom_id res chain seq x y z
N MET A 1 21.49 1.92 -26.98
CA MET A 1 20.39 2.69 -26.37
C MET A 1 20.27 2.19 -24.94
N ASN A 2 20.48 3.07 -23.94
CA ASN A 2 20.54 2.64 -22.54
C ASN A 2 19.11 2.29 -22.07
N ASN A 3 18.98 1.20 -21.33
CA ASN A 3 17.70 0.70 -20.82
C ASN A 3 17.29 1.37 -19.49
N ASN A 4 17.99 2.44 -19.08
CA ASN A 4 17.85 3.11 -17.78
C ASN A 4 16.97 4.37 -17.83
N SER A 5 16.51 4.83 -19.00
CA SER A 5 15.70 6.06 -19.09
C SER A 5 14.40 5.98 -18.30
N GLN A 6 13.75 4.81 -18.27
CA GLN A 6 12.47 4.64 -17.58
C GLN A 6 12.62 4.60 -16.06
N SER A 7 13.66 3.94 -15.54
CA SER A 7 13.98 3.96 -14.10
C SER A 7 14.39 5.35 -13.64
N ASP A 8 15.14 6.08 -14.47
CA ASP A 8 15.57 7.44 -14.16
C ASP A 8 14.37 8.42 -14.10
N LEU A 9 13.40 8.26 -15.01
CA LEU A 9 12.15 9.03 -14.98
C LEU A 9 11.28 8.69 -13.76
N PHE A 10 11.19 7.41 -13.40
CA PHE A 10 10.45 6.98 -12.20
C PHE A 10 11.05 7.62 -10.94
N ASN A 11 12.36 7.49 -10.74
CA ASN A 11 13.05 8.03 -9.55
C ASN A 11 13.01 9.57 -9.49
N LYS A 12 12.96 10.26 -10.64
CA LYS A 12 12.82 11.72 -10.70
C LYS A 12 11.47 12.21 -10.18
N HIS A 13 10.39 11.50 -10.50
CA HIS A 13 9.03 11.89 -10.11
C HIS A 13 8.57 11.23 -8.80
N PHE A 14 9.15 10.10 -8.44
CA PHE A 14 8.94 9.37 -7.21
C PHE A 14 10.30 9.12 -6.54
N PRO A 15 10.88 10.13 -5.87
CA PRO A 15 12.13 9.97 -5.15
C PRO A 15 11.89 9.06 -3.93
N VAL A 16 12.04 7.75 -4.12
CA VAL A 16 11.94 6.78 -3.03
C VAL A 16 13.27 6.78 -2.29
N THR A 17 13.31 7.42 -1.12
CA THR A 17 14.46 7.29 -0.21
C THR A 17 14.28 6.08 0.70
N GLU A 18 15.40 5.52 1.14
CA GLU A 18 15.41 4.45 2.14
C GLU A 18 14.62 4.90 3.38
N GLY A 19 13.71 4.05 3.84
CA GLY A 19 12.83 4.36 4.98
C GLY A 19 11.55 5.13 4.63
N THR A 20 11.35 5.58 3.38
CA THR A 20 10.07 6.22 2.97
C THR A 20 8.89 5.24 3.07
N PHE A 21 9.09 3.99 2.66
CA PHE A 21 8.08 2.93 2.75
C PHE A 21 8.59 1.83 3.67
N ILE A 22 7.73 1.34 4.58
CA ILE A 22 8.10 0.31 5.57
C ILE A 22 8.68 -0.98 4.98
N PHE A 23 8.36 -1.29 3.71
CA PHE A 23 8.94 -2.42 2.98
C PHE A 23 9.57 -2.03 1.64
N GLY A 24 9.84 -0.73 1.41
CA GLY A 24 10.32 -0.26 0.11
C GLY A 24 9.34 -0.50 -1.05
N GLN A 25 8.06 -0.76 -0.75
CA GLN A 25 7.03 -1.13 -1.71
C GLN A 25 5.81 -0.22 -1.57
N VAL A 26 5.14 -0.02 -2.72
CA VAL A 26 3.84 0.65 -2.84
C VAL A 26 2.77 -0.39 -3.22
N PRO A 27 1.48 -0.15 -2.91
CA PRO A 27 0.95 1.00 -2.19
C PRO A 27 1.09 0.89 -0.66
N MET A 28 1.10 2.05 0.00
CA MET A 28 1.10 2.23 1.45
C MET A 28 0.26 3.46 1.78
N PHE A 29 -0.51 3.42 2.86
CA PHE A 29 -1.16 4.63 3.40
C PHE A 29 -0.84 4.78 4.89
N GLU A 30 -1.03 5.98 5.43
CA GLU A 30 -0.86 6.29 6.84
C GLU A 30 -2.21 6.65 7.46
N ILE A 31 -2.56 6.03 8.59
CA ILE A 31 -3.75 6.36 9.37
C ILE A 31 -3.32 6.59 10.80
N ASP A 32 -3.66 7.75 11.36
CA ASP A 32 -3.32 8.13 12.75
C ASP A 32 -1.83 7.94 13.04
N SER A 33 -0.98 8.38 12.11
CA SER A 33 0.48 8.21 12.19
C SER A 33 1.01 6.78 12.18
N LYS A 34 0.19 5.81 11.73
CA LYS A 34 0.57 4.41 11.56
C LYS A 34 0.59 4.04 10.08
N PRO A 35 1.76 3.65 9.54
CA PRO A 35 1.84 3.18 8.15
C PRO A 35 1.21 1.78 8.03
N ILE A 36 0.35 1.60 7.03
CA ILE A 36 -0.20 0.32 6.61
C ILE A 36 0.26 0.05 5.18
N ALA A 37 1.04 -1.01 5.02
CA ALA A 37 1.38 -1.60 3.73
C ALA A 37 0.63 -2.93 3.54
N GLN A 38 0.84 -3.58 2.39
CA GLN A 38 0.11 -4.77 1.93
C GLN A 38 -1.33 -4.43 1.53
N THR A 39 -1.61 -4.53 0.23
CA THR A 39 -2.91 -4.24 -0.39
C THR A 39 -4.06 -4.98 0.30
N GLY A 40 -3.87 -6.24 0.67
CA GLY A 40 -4.88 -7.00 1.41
C GLY A 40 -5.20 -6.41 2.79
N ALA A 41 -4.19 -6.01 3.56
CA ALA A 41 -4.42 -5.39 4.88
C ALA A 41 -5.13 -4.04 4.75
N MET A 42 -4.72 -3.25 3.76
CA MET A 42 -5.34 -1.98 3.38
C MET A 42 -6.81 -2.14 3.03
N THR A 43 -7.16 -3.05 2.11
CA THR A 43 -8.53 -3.31 1.68
C THR A 43 -9.40 -3.77 2.85
N ARG A 44 -8.92 -4.71 3.68
CA ARG A 44 -9.67 -5.17 4.85
C ARG A 44 -9.91 -4.05 5.85
N TYR A 45 -8.94 -3.18 6.07
CA TYR A 45 -9.10 -2.02 6.95
C TYR A 45 -10.22 -1.10 6.47
N ILE A 46 -10.18 -0.70 5.19
CA ILE A 46 -11.18 0.20 4.59
C ILE A 46 -12.56 -0.46 4.59
N ALA A 47 -12.64 -1.73 4.18
CA ALA A 47 -13.89 -2.48 4.14
C ALA A 47 -14.55 -2.58 5.53
N ARG A 48 -13.76 -2.78 6.60
CA ARG A 48 -14.29 -2.79 7.98
C ARG A 48 -14.79 -1.41 8.39
N LYS A 49 -14.05 -0.34 8.07
CA LYS A 49 -14.47 1.04 8.36
C LYS A 49 -15.74 1.43 7.61
N ALA A 50 -15.92 0.94 6.39
CA ALA A 50 -17.10 1.17 5.57
C ALA A 50 -18.28 0.21 5.86
N GLY A 51 -18.10 -0.80 6.72
CA GLY A 51 -19.14 -1.78 7.06
C GLY A 51 -19.44 -2.79 5.95
N ILE A 52 -18.51 -3.01 5.01
CA ILE A 52 -18.69 -3.89 3.83
C ILE A 52 -17.82 -5.15 3.86
N TYR A 53 -17.22 -5.48 5.01
CA TYR A 53 -16.28 -6.61 5.15
C TYR A 53 -16.95 -7.94 5.58
N GLY A 54 -18.24 -8.12 5.28
CA GLY A 54 -19.00 -9.29 5.72
C GLY A 54 -19.48 -9.22 7.17
N SER A 55 -20.48 -10.06 7.50
CA SER A 55 -21.16 -10.02 8.81
C SER A 55 -20.76 -11.20 9.69
N THR A 56 -20.57 -12.38 9.09
CA THR A 56 -20.14 -13.60 9.77
C THR A 56 -18.60 -13.72 9.77
N ASP A 57 -18.08 -14.64 10.58
CA ASP A 57 -16.64 -14.91 10.58
C ASP A 57 -16.20 -15.62 9.30
N ASP A 58 -17.07 -16.45 8.72
CA ASP A 58 -16.84 -17.08 7.41
C ASP A 58 -16.74 -16.01 6.31
N ASP A 59 -17.65 -15.02 6.28
CA ASP A 59 -17.59 -13.93 5.29
C ASP A 59 -16.29 -13.11 5.39
N LYS A 60 -15.76 -12.96 6.60
CA LYS A 60 -14.55 -12.15 6.89
C LYS A 60 -13.26 -12.92 6.61
N ALA A 61 -13.34 -14.26 6.58
CA ALA A 61 -12.22 -15.17 6.36
C ALA A 61 -11.97 -15.46 4.88
N MET A 62 -13.01 -15.35 4.04
CA MET A 62 -12.91 -15.38 2.58
C MET A 62 -12.22 -14.12 2.02
#